data_AF-A0A9E5NDS4-F1
#
_entry.id   AF-A0A9E5NDS4-F1
#
_cell.length_a   1.000
_cell.length_b   1.000
_cell.length_c   1.000
_cell.angle_alpha   90.00
_cell.angle_beta   90.00
_cell.angle_gamma   90.00
#
_symmetry.space_group_name_H-M   'P 1'
#
loop_
_entity.id
_entity.type
_entity.pdbx_description
1 polymer ?
#
loop_
_entity_poly.entity_id
_entity_poly.type
_entity_poly.pdbx_seq_one_letter_code
_entity_poly.pdbx_strand_id
1 'polypeptide(L)'
;MGFYSQEGALEAIDFNTLALLLGMMILVSMLRRTGFFEYLAILTAKRSGGSPWFLLVTLGTVTTVASAFLDNVTTVILIAPVTILVAEILGINPVPLLIAEALLSNTGGVATLVGDPPNILIGS
;
A
#
# COMPACT_ATOMS: atom_id res chain seq x y z
N MET A 1 -22.36 -27.28 18.21
CA MET A 1 -21.05 -26.93 17.62
C MET A 1 -20.71 -27.97 16.56
N GLY A 2 -21.12 -27.74 15.32
CA GLY A 2 -20.98 -28.72 14.22
C GLY A 2 -21.59 -28.17 12.93
N PHE A 3 -21.20 -26.95 12.54
CA PHE A 3 -21.70 -26.29 11.33
C PHE A 3 -20.92 -26.71 10.08
N TYR A 4 -19.66 -27.16 10.25
CA TYR A 4 -18.80 -27.70 9.18
C TYR A 4 -18.17 -29.02 9.63
N SER A 5 -18.02 -29.98 8.71
CA SER A 5 -17.10 -31.12 8.85
C SER A 5 -15.65 -30.62 8.65
N GLN A 6 -14.64 -31.35 9.12
CA GLN A 6 -13.22 -30.98 8.88
C GLN A 6 -12.92 -30.86 7.39
N GLU A 7 -13.48 -31.74 6.56
CA GLU A 7 -13.37 -31.69 5.10
C GLU A 7 -14.07 -30.45 4.53
N GLY A 8 -15.29 -30.13 4.98
CA GLY A 8 -16.02 -28.93 4.54
C GLY A 8 -15.38 -27.62 4.99
N ALA A 9 -14.65 -27.62 6.11
CA ALA A 9 -13.86 -26.47 6.54
C ALA A 9 -12.60 -26.27 5.67
N LEU A 10 -12.00 -27.36 5.16
CA LEU A 10 -10.87 -27.29 4.24
C LEU A 10 -11.31 -26.85 2.83
N GLU A 11 -12.48 -27.28 2.36
CA GLU A 11 -13.04 -26.80 1.08
C GLU A 11 -13.42 -25.32 1.09
N ALA A 12 -13.74 -24.76 2.26
CA ALA A 12 -14.03 -23.33 2.40
C ALA A 12 -12.78 -22.44 2.30
N ILE A 13 -11.57 -23.03 2.30
CA ILE A 13 -10.31 -22.28 2.16
C ILE A 13 -10.02 -22.06 0.68
N ASP A 14 -9.97 -20.80 0.26
CA ASP A 14 -9.46 -20.46 -1.06
C ASP A 14 -7.92 -20.36 -1.07
N PHE A 15 -7.29 -21.46 -1.48
CA PHE A 15 -5.85 -21.55 -1.61
C PHE A 15 -5.27 -20.65 -2.71
N ASN A 16 -6.04 -20.25 -3.72
CA ASN A 16 -5.57 -19.32 -4.75
C ASN A 16 -5.39 -17.93 -4.17
N THR A 17 -6.37 -17.46 -3.39
CA THR A 17 -6.27 -16.19 -2.65
C THR A 17 -5.09 -16.23 -1.68
N LEU A 18 -4.90 -17.32 -0.92
CA LEU A 18 -3.74 -17.45 -0.03
C LEU A 18 -2.39 -17.40 -0.76
N ALA A 19 -2.27 -18.12 -1.88
CA ALA A 19 -1.04 -18.15 -2.68
C ALA A 19 -0.72 -16.77 -3.27
N LEU A 20 -1.74 -16.04 -3.72
CA LEU A 20 -1.59 -14.71 -4.27
C LEU A 20 -1.20 -13.69 -3.19
N LEU A 21 -1.84 -13.71 -2.01
CA LEU A 21 -1.45 -12.87 -0.87
C LEU A 21 0.01 -13.12 -0.47
N LEU A 22 0.41 -14.40 -0.40
CA LEU A 22 1.78 -14.78 -0.12
C LEU A 22 2.76 -14.22 -1.17
N GLY A 23 2.41 -14.33 -2.46
CA GLY A 23 3.22 -13.80 -3.57
C GLY A 23 3.40 -12.28 -3.49
N MET A 24 2.32 -11.54 -3.19
CA MET A 24 2.38 -10.09 -3.02
C MET A 24 3.27 -9.70 -1.83
N MET A 25 3.13 -10.37 -0.69
CA MET A 25 3.98 -10.11 0.48
C MET A 25 5.47 -10.37 0.21
N ILE A 26 5.81 -11.40 -0.58
CA ILE A 26 7.18 -11.68 -0.98
C ILE A 26 7.72 -10.56 -1.89
N LEU A 27 6.97 -10.16 -2.92
CA LEU A 27 7.36 -9.06 -3.82
C LEU A 27 7.62 -7.76 -3.06
N VAL A 28 6.72 -7.40 -2.15
CA VAL A 28 6.87 -6.25 -1.26
C VAL A 28 8.15 -6.34 -0.45
N SER A 29 8.37 -7.48 0.21
CA SER A 29 9.53 -7.69 1.07
C SER A 29 10.84 -7.54 0.30
N MET A 30 10.87 -8.02 -0.95
CA MET A 30 12.01 -7.84 -1.85
C MET A 30 12.19 -6.37 -2.24
N LEU A 31 11.14 -5.69 -2.72
CA LEU A 31 11.18 -4.27 -3.09
C LEU A 31 11.65 -3.39 -1.93
N ARG A 32 11.16 -3.65 -0.71
CA ARG A 32 11.57 -2.93 0.50
C ARG A 32 13.07 -3.06 0.76
N ARG A 33 13.66 -4.25 0.55
CA ARG A 33 15.10 -4.47 0.72
C ARG A 33 15.96 -3.74 -0.31
N THR A 34 15.41 -3.38 -1.47
CA THR A 34 16.16 -2.69 -2.53
C THR A 34 16.31 -1.18 -2.30
N GLY A 35 15.61 -0.60 -1.33
CA GLY A 35 15.58 0.86 -1.14
C GLY A 35 14.78 1.60 -2.21
N PHE A 36 13.95 0.90 -2.98
CA PHE A 36 13.15 1.46 -4.07
C PHE A 36 12.23 2.59 -3.59
N PHE A 37 11.60 2.42 -2.42
CA PHE A 37 10.67 3.41 -1.86
C PHE A 37 11.41 4.64 -1.33
N GLU A 38 12.58 4.45 -0.70
CA GLU A 38 13.47 5.53 -0.26
C GLU A 38 14.04 6.31 -1.45
N TYR A 39 14.33 5.65 -2.57
CA TYR A 39 14.72 6.32 -3.79
C TYR A 39 13.60 7.21 -4.34
N LEU A 40 12.37 6.69 -4.40
CA LEU A 40 11.19 7.47 -4.82
C LEU A 40 10.96 8.67 -3.89
N ALA A 41 11.08 8.47 -2.57
CA ALA A 41 10.98 9.52 -1.57
C ALA A 41 11.94 10.68 -1.81
N ILE A 42 13.21 10.37 -2.04
CA ILE A 42 14.26 11.37 -2.29
C ILE A 42 13.97 12.10 -3.61
N LEU A 43 13.51 11.37 -4.62
CA LEU A 43 13.14 11.95 -5.91
C LEU A 43 11.98 12.94 -5.77
N THR A 44 10.93 12.58 -5.03
CA THR A 44 9.76 13.43 -4.80
C THR A 44 10.10 14.64 -3.92
N ALA A 45 10.90 14.44 -2.86
CA ALA A 45 11.32 15.52 -1.96
C ALA A 45 12.21 16.55 -2.65
N LYS A 46 13.16 16.12 -3.49
CA LYS A 46 13.99 17.04 -4.27
C LYS A 46 13.17 17.84 -5.29
N ARG A 47 12.10 17.25 -5.81
CA ARG A 47 11.28 17.86 -6.87
C ARG A 47 10.16 18.76 -6.34
N SER A 48 9.77 18.60 -5.07
CA SER A 48 8.71 19.41 -4.44
C SER A 48 9.13 20.81 -4.02
N GLY A 49 10.44 21.08 -3.89
CA GLY A 49 10.96 22.42 -3.58
C GLY A 49 10.42 23.02 -2.26
N GLY A 50 9.91 22.18 -1.36
CA GLY A 50 9.32 22.59 -0.09
C GLY A 50 7.84 22.93 -0.11
N SER A 51 7.13 22.72 -1.23
CA SER A 51 5.67 22.89 -1.29
C SER A 51 4.94 21.65 -0.71
N PRO A 52 4.14 21.81 0.37
CA PRO A 52 3.36 20.72 0.95
C PRO A 52 2.31 20.16 -0.03
N TRP A 53 1.77 21.01 -0.91
CA TRP A 53 0.79 20.60 -1.92
C TRP A 53 1.42 19.69 -2.97
N PHE A 54 2.61 20.05 -3.44
CA PHE A 54 3.33 19.23 -4.41
C PHE A 54 3.70 17.88 -3.80
N LEU A 55 4.08 17.85 -2.52
CA LEU A 55 4.32 16.60 -1.80
C LEU A 55 3.11 15.68 -1.75
N LEU A 56 1.95 16.23 -1.37
CA LEU A 56 0.71 15.47 -1.29
C LEU A 56 0.36 14.84 -2.65
N VAL A 57 0.49 15.60 -3.74
CA VAL A 57 0.27 15.06 -5.10
C VAL A 57 1.26 13.97 -5.44
N THR A 58 2.55 14.20 -5.18
CA THR A 58 3.58 13.29 -5.67
C THR A 58 3.60 12.00 -4.86
N LEU A 59 3.62 12.10 -3.53
CA LEU A 59 3.54 10.95 -2.63
C LEU A 59 2.19 10.26 -2.73
N GLY A 60 1.09 11.01 -2.84
CA GLY A 60 -0.25 10.48 -3.08
C GLY A 60 -0.35 9.69 -4.38
N THR A 61 0.21 10.21 -5.49
CA THR A 61 0.23 9.50 -6.78
C THR A 61 1.07 8.22 -6.68
N VAL A 62 2.25 8.28 -6.05
CA VAL A 62 3.09 7.09 -5.81
C VAL A 62 2.34 6.08 -4.95
N THR A 63 1.62 6.53 -3.93
CA THR A 63 0.80 5.69 -3.05
C THR A 63 -0.33 5.01 -3.82
N THR A 64 -1.07 5.76 -4.63
CA THR A 64 -2.16 5.22 -5.46
C THR A 64 -1.65 4.23 -6.49
N VAL A 65 -0.54 4.52 -7.17
CA VAL A 65 0.05 3.61 -8.16
C VAL A 65 0.62 2.36 -7.49
N ALA A 66 1.30 2.49 -6.34
CA ALA A 66 1.81 1.35 -5.60
C ALA A 66 0.67 0.46 -5.07
N SER A 67 -0.39 1.05 -4.52
CA SER A 67 -1.56 0.34 -4.00
C SER A 67 -2.39 -0.34 -5.11
N ALA A 68 -2.23 0.06 -6.38
CA ALA A 68 -2.83 -0.67 -7.49
C ALA A 68 -2.18 -2.06 -7.72
N PHE A 69 -0.98 -2.31 -7.18
CA PHE A 69 -0.27 -3.59 -7.30
C PHE A 69 0.02 -4.27 -5.96
N LEU A 70 -0.14 -3.55 -4.86
CA LEU A 70 0.16 -3.97 -3.49
C LEU A 70 -1.07 -3.76 -2.62
N ASP A 71 -1.19 -4.52 -1.53
CA ASP A 71 -2.26 -4.24 -0.58
C ASP A 71 -2.09 -2.85 0.06
N ASN A 72 -3.23 -2.22 0.36
CA ASN A 72 -3.33 -0.88 0.90
C ASN A 72 -2.58 -0.69 2.23
N VAL A 73 -2.62 -1.68 3.12
CA VAL A 73 -1.95 -1.63 4.44
C VAL A 73 -0.44 -1.63 4.25
N THR A 74 0.07 -2.54 3.44
CA THR A 74 1.48 -2.60 3.10
C THR A 74 1.98 -1.32 2.46
N THR A 75 1.21 -0.75 1.53
CA THR A 75 1.59 0.50 0.86
C THR A 75 1.74 1.66 1.85
N VAL A 76 0.81 1.79 2.81
CA VAL A 76 0.88 2.82 3.85
C VAL A 76 2.07 2.61 4.78
N ILE A 77 2.36 1.36 5.18
CA ILE A 77 3.52 1.04 6.03
C ILE A 77 4.85 1.45 5.37
N LEU A 78 4.92 1.35 4.04
CA LEU A 78 6.12 1.72 3.28
C LEU A 78 6.27 3.22 3.10
N ILE A 79 5.17 3.94 2.81
CA ILE A 79 5.21 5.38 2.52
C ILE A 79 5.19 6.23 3.79
N ALA A 80 4.56 5.78 4.87
CA ALA A 80 4.53 6.52 6.14
C ALA A 80 5.91 7.00 6.66
N PRO A 81 6.97 6.18 6.75
CA PRO A 81 8.28 6.66 7.22
C PRO A 81 8.90 7.70 6.28
N VAL A 82 8.67 7.56 4.97
CA VAL A 82 9.07 8.54 3.95
C VAL A 82 8.38 9.87 4.18
N THR A 83 7.06 9.84 4.37
CA THR A 83 6.23 11.03 4.57
C THR A 83 6.59 11.76 5.85
N ILE A 84 6.85 11.03 6.93
CA ILE A 84 7.32 11.61 8.21
C ILE A 84 8.65 12.31 8.02
N LEU A 85 9.63 11.65 7.39
CA LEU A 85 10.97 12.22 7.19
C LEU A 85 10.94 13.49 6.33
N VAL A 86 10.13 13.49 5.27
CA VAL A 86 9.98 14.67 4.42
C VAL A 86 9.22 15.80 5.12
N ALA A 87 8.20 15.47 5.92
CA ALA A 87 7.48 16.45 6.71
C ALA A 87 8.38 17.12 7.76
N GLU A 88 9.25 16.35 8.42
CA GLU A 88 10.26 16.86 9.36
C GLU A 88 11.25 17.83 8.68
N ILE A 89 11.78 17.46 7.50
CA ILE A 89 12.70 18.32 6.73
C ILE A 89 12.06 19.66 6.38
N LEU A 90 10.75 19.67 6.14
CA LEU A 90 10.00 20.88 5.78
C LEU A 90 9.36 21.61 6.96
N GLY A 91 9.48 21.08 8.18
CA GLY A 91 8.87 21.66 9.37
C GLY A 91 7.33 21.68 9.34
N ILE A 92 6.71 20.74 8.63
CA ILE A 92 5.25 20.62 8.52
C ILE A 92 4.73 19.43 9.33
N ASN A 93 3.47 19.47 9.75
CA ASN A 93 2.85 18.34 10.45
C ASN A 93 2.62 17.18 9.46
N PRO A 94 3.15 15.96 9.71
CA PRO A 94 2.95 14.80 8.84
C PRO A 94 1.54 14.21 8.88
N VAL A 95 0.77 14.45 9.96
CA VAL A 95 -0.53 13.78 10.19
C VAL A 95 -1.52 13.97 9.03
N PRO A 96 -1.73 15.18 8.48
CA PRO A 96 -2.64 15.37 7.35
C PRO A 96 -2.19 14.66 6.07
N LEU A 97 -0.87 14.57 5.83
CA LEU A 97 -0.32 13.85 4.67
C LEU A 97 -0.55 12.34 4.82
N LEU A 98 -0.29 11.78 6.01
CA LEU A 98 -0.52 10.37 6.29
C LEU A 98 -2.00 9.98 6.15
N ILE A 99 -2.92 10.84 6.59
CA ILE A 99 -4.37 10.62 6.42
C ILE A 99 -4.73 10.65 4.93
N ALA A 100 -4.23 11.63 4.17
CA ALA A 100 -4.46 11.72 2.74
C ALA A 100 -3.90 10.49 1.99
N GLU A 101 -2.70 10.03 2.35
CA GLU A 101 -2.08 8.83 1.79
C GLU A 101 -2.87 7.57 2.13
N ALA A 102 -3.39 7.43 3.35
CA ALA A 102 -4.26 6.30 3.69
C ALA A 102 -5.53 6.26 2.82
N LEU A 103 -6.16 7.41 2.58
CA LEU A 103 -7.34 7.52 1.71
C LEU A 103 -7.01 7.24 0.24
N LEU A 104 -5.88 7.77 -0.24
CA LEU A 104 -5.40 7.58 -1.62
C LEU A 104 -4.90 6.16 -1.88
N SER A 105 -4.32 5.51 -0.88
CA SER A 105 -3.95 4.09 -0.91
C SER A 105 -5.18 3.23 -1.09
N ASN A 106 -6.24 3.47 -0.31
CA ASN A 106 -7.49 2.74 -0.47
C ASN A 106 -8.09 2.96 -1.86
N THR A 107 -8.10 4.21 -2.35
CA THR A 107 -8.62 4.54 -3.70
C THR A 107 -7.83 3.84 -4.82
N GLY A 108 -6.50 3.74 -4.67
CA GLY A 108 -5.65 3.01 -5.61
C GLY A 108 -5.85 1.50 -5.56
N GLY A 109 -6.08 0.94 -4.36
CA GLY A 109 -6.35 -0.48 -4.17
C GLY A 109 -7.66 -0.95 -4.81
N VAL A 110 -8.68 -0.09 -4.85
CA VAL A 110 -9.94 -0.40 -5.58
C VAL A 110 -9.81 -0.27 -7.10
N ALA A 111 -8.74 0.35 -7.60
CA ALA A 111 -8.55 0.54 -9.04
C ALA A 111 -8.19 -0.76 -9.77
N THR A 112 -7.71 -1.78 -9.04
CA THR A 112 -7.38 -3.09 -9.61
C THR A 112 -8.05 -4.20 -8.82
N LEU A 113 -8.40 -5.28 -9.52
CA LEU A 113 -8.88 -6.51 -8.88
C LEU A 113 -7.82 -7.15 -7.98
N VAL A 114 -6.55 -6.77 -8.11
CA VAL A 114 -5.41 -7.35 -7.36
C VAL A 114 -5.12 -6.58 -6.05
N GLY A 115 -5.54 -5.31 -5.97
CA GLY A 115 -5.11 -4.37 -4.94
C GLY A 115 -5.60 -4.66 -3.52
N ASP A 116 -6.63 -5.50 -3.33
CA ASP A 116 -6.98 -6.00 -2.00
C ASP A 116 -7.57 -7.43 -2.04
N PRO A 117 -7.46 -8.22 -0.95
CA PRO A 117 -8.06 -9.55 -0.88
C PRO A 117 -9.60 -9.58 -1.13
N PRO A 118 -10.40 -8.64 -0.60
CA PRO A 118 -11.83 -8.53 -0.94
C PRO A 118 -12.16 -8.40 -2.44
N ASN A 119 -11.40 -7.62 -3.20
CA ASN A 119 -11.62 -7.34 -4.61
C ASN A 119 -11.39 -8.60 -5.45
N ILE A 120 -10.43 -9.43 -5.04
CA ILE A 120 -10.19 -10.75 -5.62
C ILE A 120 -11.36 -11.68 -5.31
N LEU A 121 -11.80 -11.73 -4.05
CA LEU A 121 -12.92 -12.57 -3.60
C LEU A 121 -14.25 -12.23 -4.30
N ILE A 122 -14.47 -10.96 -4.68
CA ILE A 122 -15.66 -10.54 -5.44
C ILE A 122 -15.49 -10.80 -6.95
N GLY A 123 -14.24 -10.77 -7.45
CA GLY A 123 -13.92 -10.97 -8.86
C GLY A 123 -13.83 -12.44 -9.30
N SER A 124 -13.70 -13.38 -8.36
CA SER A 124 -13.71 -14.84 -8.56
C SER A 124 -15.09 -15.45 -8.37
#